data_AF-A0A9N9TMQ5-F1
#
_entry.id   AF-A0A9N9TMQ5-F1
#
_cell.length_a   1.000
_cell.length_b   1.000
_cell.length_c   1.000
_cell.angle_alpha   90.00
_cell.angle_beta   90.00
_cell.angle_gamma   90.00
#
_symmetry.space_group_name_H-M   'P 1'
#
loop_
_entity.id
_entity.type
_entity.pdbx_description
1 polymer ?
#
loop_
_entity_poly.entity_id
_entity_poly.type
_entity_poly.pdbx_seq_one_letter_code
_entity_poly.pdbx_strand_id
1 'polypeptide(L)'
;MENIEDSDSDNMNTSENLDFVIDTVGDTNKSHKDETSSAGGSTINKESIDKDKRISDLFKGFDHIFETPNLAEITEIKTTSKNPLVKQTLESLGVNENGSLKKNYYNFRKKVDSKTDKIDVKKVLEHSVITPEFEKLHVVPPIDVSEKKLKQQRQKERSLTKGSKWYGLPATELTDEVKRDLEVLQMRSVLDPKHFYKKNDLKVLPKYFQIGKVMDSPLDFYNDRIPKKQRKKTLVDELLADAEFNQYNKRKYKEIIEEKQKTHYKAWRQAKRLKKKK
;
A
#
# COMPACT_ATOMS: atom_id res chain seq x y z
N MET A 1 -67.19 -1.50 35.51
CA MET A 1 -66.15 -2.53 35.43
C MET A 1 -65.04 -1.90 34.62
N GLU A 2 -63.86 -1.60 35.11
CA GLU A 2 -63.20 -1.71 36.41
C GLU A 2 -61.97 -0.80 36.24
N ASN A 3 -61.62 -0.03 37.28
CA ASN A 3 -60.51 0.91 37.26
C ASN A 3 -59.15 0.20 37.18
N ILE A 4 -58.12 0.93 36.76
CA ILE A 4 -56.71 0.99 37.26
C ILE A 4 -56.02 1.97 36.29
N GLU A 5 -55.88 3.26 36.60
CA GLU A 5 -54.93 3.93 37.51
C GLU A 5 -53.44 3.72 37.16
N ASP A 6 -52.78 4.86 36.88
CA ASP A 6 -51.41 5.29 37.22
C ASP A 6 -50.70 5.96 36.04
N SER A 7 -50.61 7.29 35.94
CA SER A 7 -49.99 8.31 36.82
C SER A 7 -48.49 8.54 36.52
N ASP A 8 -48.18 9.82 36.29
CA ASP A 8 -46.90 10.40 35.91
C ASP A 8 -45.80 10.21 36.97
N SER A 9 -44.52 10.20 36.55
CA SER A 9 -43.50 11.19 36.99
C SER A 9 -42.04 10.72 36.79
N ASP A 10 -41.21 11.71 36.52
CA ASP A 10 -39.77 11.70 36.34
C ASP A 10 -38.98 11.08 37.51
N ASN A 11 -37.85 10.43 37.23
CA ASN A 11 -36.67 10.58 38.10
C ASN A 11 -35.34 10.35 37.38
N MET A 12 -34.43 11.30 37.61
CA MET A 12 -33.02 11.30 37.27
C MET A 12 -32.27 10.15 37.96
N ASN A 13 -31.25 9.60 37.30
CA ASN A 13 -29.99 9.28 37.96
C ASN A 13 -28.82 9.25 36.98
N THR A 14 -27.84 10.09 37.32
CA THR A 14 -26.48 10.23 36.81
C THR A 14 -25.54 9.16 37.38
N SER A 15 -24.38 9.01 36.70
CA SER A 15 -23.14 8.35 37.15
C SER A 15 -23.16 6.80 36.98
N GLU A 16 -22.16 6.10 36.43
CA GLU A 16 -20.71 6.31 36.33
C GLU A 16 -20.09 5.40 35.24
N ASN A 17 -19.13 5.97 34.51
CA ASN A 17 -17.90 5.42 33.90
C ASN A 17 -17.65 3.90 33.77
N LEU A 18 -17.13 3.49 32.60
CA LEU A 18 -15.77 2.94 32.45
C LEU A 18 -15.40 2.80 30.96
N ASP A 19 -14.77 3.86 30.42
CA ASP A 19 -14.03 3.83 29.15
C ASP A 19 -12.68 3.12 29.37
N PHE A 20 -12.41 2.04 28.63
CA PHE A 20 -11.08 1.46 28.55
C PHE A 20 -10.24 2.22 27.51
N VAL A 21 -9.36 3.10 27.98
CA VAL A 21 -8.28 3.70 27.18
C VAL A 21 -6.97 3.02 27.57
N ILE A 22 -6.32 2.36 26.60
CA ILE A 22 -5.02 1.72 26.78
C ILE A 22 -3.95 2.78 26.53
N ASP A 23 -3.16 3.05 27.56
CA ASP A 23 -2.01 3.94 27.58
C ASP A 23 -0.76 3.21 27.02
N THR A 24 -0.05 3.82 26.07
CA THR A 24 1.19 3.26 25.50
C THR A 24 2.31 4.27 25.31
N VAL A 25 2.34 5.41 25.98
CA VAL A 25 3.51 6.30 25.92
C VAL A 25 3.64 7.14 27.19
N GLY A 26 4.72 6.88 27.94
CA GLY A 26 5.04 7.59 29.18
C GLY A 26 5.42 9.05 28.95
N ASP A 27 4.87 9.93 29.80
CA ASP A 27 5.22 11.33 29.90
C ASP A 27 6.58 11.53 30.60
N THR A 28 7.50 12.24 29.93
CA THR A 28 8.55 13.02 30.61
C THR A 28 8.16 14.48 30.53
N ASN A 29 7.62 14.98 31.64
CA ASN A 29 7.19 16.35 31.82
C ASN A 29 8.36 17.35 31.98
N LYS A 30 8.00 18.60 31.68
CA LYS A 30 8.62 19.91 31.94
C LYS A 30 9.70 20.37 30.96
N SER A 31 9.63 21.58 30.40
CA SER A 31 8.67 22.68 30.58
C SER A 31 9.06 23.83 29.64
N HIS A 32 8.05 24.53 29.11
CA HIS A 32 8.01 25.98 28.87
C HIS A 32 9.05 26.62 27.92
N LYS A 33 8.75 27.59 27.07
CA LYS A 33 7.53 28.22 26.54
C LYS A 33 8.06 29.27 25.52
N ASP A 34 7.16 29.72 24.66
CA ASP A 34 7.12 31.04 24.02
C ASP A 34 7.81 31.26 22.65
N GLU A 35 7.05 32.00 21.85
CA GLU A 35 7.16 32.27 20.42
C GLU A 35 8.05 33.50 20.10
N THR A 36 8.43 33.57 18.82
CA THR A 36 8.59 34.76 17.94
C THR A 36 9.98 35.11 17.38
N SER A 37 10.02 35.07 16.04
CA SER A 37 10.65 35.99 15.08
C SER A 37 12.19 36.15 14.94
N SER A 38 12.61 35.96 13.68
CA SER A 38 13.49 36.85 12.89
C SER A 38 15.02 36.83 13.07
N ALA A 39 15.68 36.58 11.93
CA ALA A 39 16.96 37.13 11.46
C ALA A 39 18.29 36.74 12.13
N GLY A 40 19.12 36.04 11.35
CA GLY A 40 20.49 36.46 11.01
C GLY A 40 21.59 36.41 12.08
N GLY A 41 22.61 35.58 11.82
CA GLY A 41 23.97 35.80 12.35
C GLY A 41 24.62 34.57 12.97
N SER A 42 25.54 33.93 12.24
CA SER A 42 26.41 32.87 12.75
C SER A 42 27.46 33.45 13.69
N THR A 43 27.43 33.08 14.97
CA THR A 43 28.54 33.26 15.90
C THR A 43 29.19 31.90 16.15
N ILE A 44 30.40 31.74 15.63
CA ILE A 44 31.24 30.55 15.85
C ILE A 44 31.72 30.57 17.30
N ASN A 45 31.42 29.50 18.03
CA ASN A 45 31.79 29.29 19.43
C ASN A 45 33.31 29.34 19.62
N LYS A 46 33.82 30.25 20.46
CA LYS A 46 35.25 30.38 20.78
C LYS A 46 35.83 29.18 21.56
N GLU A 47 34.99 28.37 22.20
CA GLU A 47 35.43 27.22 23.00
C GLU A 47 35.86 25.98 22.20
N SER A 48 35.41 25.83 20.94
CA SER A 48 35.88 24.71 20.10
C SER A 48 37.29 24.96 19.56
N ILE A 49 37.61 26.21 19.22
CA ILE A 49 38.90 26.61 18.65
C ILE A 49 40.08 26.35 19.61
N ASP A 50 39.87 26.51 20.92
CA ASP A 50 40.93 26.32 21.92
C ASP A 50 41.23 24.83 22.22
N LYS A 51 40.28 23.92 21.97
CA LYS A 51 40.53 22.47 22.11
C LYS A 51 41.35 21.95 20.94
N ASP A 52 41.04 22.38 19.73
CA ASP A 52 41.77 21.97 18.52
C ASP A 52 43.21 22.49 18.52
N LYS A 53 43.45 23.70 19.07
CA LYS A 53 44.81 24.24 19.28
C LYS A 53 45.60 23.45 20.33
N ARG A 54 44.98 23.11 21.46
CA ARG A 54 45.63 22.29 22.51
C ARG A 54 45.97 20.89 22.03
N ILE A 55 45.11 20.28 21.20
CA ILE A 55 45.36 18.97 20.62
C ILE A 55 46.49 19.05 19.59
N SER A 56 46.47 20.03 18.67
CA SER A 56 47.55 20.20 17.69
C SER A 56 48.90 20.51 18.34
N ASP A 57 48.94 21.30 19.40
CA ASP A 57 50.18 21.57 20.17
C ASP A 57 50.74 20.31 20.88
N LEU A 58 49.87 19.34 21.20
CA LEU A 58 50.27 18.07 21.81
C LEU A 58 50.94 17.11 20.82
N PHE A 59 50.63 17.24 19.53
CA PHE A 59 51.14 16.37 18.46
C PHE A 59 52.29 16.96 17.64
N LYS A 60 52.56 18.28 17.73
CA LYS A 60 53.72 18.93 17.07
C LYS A 60 55.08 18.30 17.42
N GLY A 61 55.19 17.66 18.59
CA GLY A 61 56.42 16.95 19.00
C GLY A 61 56.62 15.57 18.34
N PHE A 62 55.63 15.05 17.62
CA PHE A 62 55.63 13.72 17.00
C PHE A 62 55.80 13.75 15.47
N ASP A 63 55.69 14.92 14.84
CA ASP A 63 55.73 15.08 13.38
C ASP A 63 57.10 14.67 12.78
N HIS A 64 58.19 14.81 13.54
CA HIS A 64 59.54 14.45 13.10
C HIS A 64 59.82 12.94 13.01
N ILE A 65 58.91 12.08 13.48
CA ILE A 65 59.12 10.62 13.49
C ILE A 65 58.83 9.99 12.12
N PHE A 66 58.04 10.66 11.27
CA PHE A 66 57.57 10.09 10.00
C PHE A 66 58.31 10.59 8.75
N GLU A 67 59.26 11.52 8.89
CA GLU A 67 60.04 12.08 7.78
C GLU A 67 61.55 11.82 7.92
N THR A 68 61.98 10.56 7.91
CA THR A 68 63.33 10.22 7.43
C THR A 68 63.33 8.88 6.67
N PRO A 69 63.87 8.81 5.44
CA PRO A 69 63.94 7.59 4.65
C PRO A 69 65.33 6.94 4.76
N ASN A 70 65.88 6.79 5.97
CA ASN A 70 67.17 6.10 6.12
C ASN A 70 67.29 5.33 7.45
N LEU A 71 67.24 4.00 7.34
CA LEU A 71 67.06 3.05 8.43
C LEU A 71 68.37 2.65 9.16
N ALA A 72 69.45 3.42 9.02
CA ALA A 72 70.79 2.99 9.44
C ALA A 72 71.45 3.83 10.57
N GLU A 73 70.86 4.95 11.00
CA GLU A 73 71.43 5.78 12.08
C GLU A 73 70.40 6.07 13.18
N ILE A 74 69.89 5.03 13.84
CA ILE A 74 69.19 5.16 15.12
C ILE A 74 69.75 4.10 16.07
N THR A 75 70.98 4.32 16.54
CA THR A 75 71.50 3.60 17.70
C THR A 75 71.02 4.31 18.97
N GLU A 76 70.14 3.63 19.69
CA GLU A 76 69.69 3.90 21.07
C GLU A 76 68.76 5.11 21.32
N ILE A 77 67.46 4.93 21.04
CA ILE A 77 66.42 5.73 21.71
C ILE A 77 66.09 5.05 23.06
N LYS A 78 66.71 5.52 24.15
CA LYS A 78 66.31 5.13 25.51
C LYS A 78 65.06 5.91 25.91
N THR A 79 63.89 5.29 25.84
CA THR A 79 62.62 5.92 26.24
C THR A 79 62.45 5.92 27.75
N THR A 80 63.23 6.72 28.48
CA THR A 80 62.94 7.00 29.89
C THR A 80 62.04 8.23 30.00
N SER A 81 60.79 8.12 29.55
CA SER A 81 59.78 9.12 29.91
C SER A 81 59.53 9.03 31.42
N LYS A 82 59.78 10.11 32.17
CA LYS A 82 59.56 10.19 33.63
C LYS A 82 58.07 10.34 34.00
N ASN A 83 57.20 10.57 33.02
CA ASN A 83 55.76 10.76 33.26
C ASN A 83 55.07 9.40 33.48
N PRO A 84 54.45 9.16 34.65
CA PRO A 84 53.87 7.86 35.00
C PRO A 84 52.71 7.47 34.08
N LEU A 85 51.93 8.46 33.62
CA LEU A 85 50.84 8.27 32.67
C LEU A 85 51.34 7.72 31.33
N VAL A 86 52.49 8.21 30.86
CA VAL A 86 53.11 7.80 29.60
C VAL A 86 53.70 6.39 29.73
N LYS A 87 54.23 6.01 30.89
CA LYS A 87 54.67 4.64 31.13
C LYS A 87 53.49 3.66 31.12
N GLN A 88 52.38 4.04 31.77
CA GLN A 88 51.17 3.22 31.83
C GLN A 88 50.54 3.03 30.44
N THR A 89 50.55 4.07 29.60
CA THR A 89 50.05 3.96 28.22
C THR A 89 50.98 3.14 27.32
N LEU A 90 52.30 3.28 27.46
CA LEU A 90 53.26 2.47 26.70
C LEU A 90 53.19 0.98 27.09
N GLU A 91 52.97 0.70 28.38
CA GLU A 91 52.79 -0.67 28.88
C GLU A 91 51.47 -1.27 28.40
N SER A 92 50.37 -0.51 28.38
CA SER A 92 49.08 -0.97 27.85
C SER A 92 49.10 -1.20 26.34
N LEU A 93 49.91 -0.43 25.60
CA LEU A 93 50.17 -0.62 24.17
C LEU A 93 51.20 -1.73 23.88
N GLY A 94 51.74 -2.37 24.92
CA GLY A 94 52.66 -3.51 24.77
C GLY A 94 54.04 -3.15 24.23
N VAL A 95 54.50 -1.92 24.45
CA VAL A 95 55.84 -1.44 24.08
C VAL A 95 56.82 -1.71 25.23
N ASN A 96 57.96 -2.34 24.93
CA ASN A 96 59.03 -2.60 25.89
C ASN A 96 59.90 -1.36 26.09
N GLU A 97 60.70 -1.33 27.17
CA GLU A 97 61.61 -0.22 27.52
C GLU A 97 62.62 0.15 26.41
N ASN A 98 62.84 -0.76 25.45
CA ASN A 98 63.71 -0.58 24.30
C ASN A 98 62.97 -0.02 23.07
N GLY A 99 61.74 0.50 23.22
CA GLY A 99 60.91 1.04 22.15
C GLY A 99 60.33 0.00 21.17
N SER A 100 60.49 -1.30 21.46
CA SER A 100 60.01 -2.39 20.60
C SER A 100 58.67 -2.96 21.09
N LEU A 101 57.76 -3.26 20.16
CA LEU A 101 56.49 -3.93 20.47
C LEU A 101 56.74 -5.39 20.89
N LYS A 102 56.03 -5.87 21.92
CA LYS A 102 56.05 -7.28 22.34
C LYS A 102 55.68 -8.19 21.17
N LYS A 103 56.50 -9.22 20.93
CA LYS A 103 56.46 -10.16 19.77
C LYS A 103 55.07 -10.74 19.46
N ASN A 104 54.17 -10.79 20.45
CA ASN A 104 52.82 -11.35 20.31
C ASN A 104 51.85 -10.42 19.55
N TYR A 105 52.16 -9.14 19.33
CA TYR A 105 51.32 -8.20 18.58
C TYR A 105 51.64 -8.12 17.08
N TYR A 106 52.78 -8.68 16.63
CA TYR A 106 53.09 -8.81 15.20
C TYR A 106 52.23 -9.88 14.48
N ASN A 107 51.51 -10.70 15.22
CA ASN A 107 50.67 -11.76 14.67
C ASN A 107 49.22 -11.34 14.37
N PHE A 108 48.81 -10.12 14.71
CA PHE A 108 47.46 -9.64 14.38
C PHE A 108 47.39 -9.06 12.95
N ARG A 109 48.46 -8.41 12.48
CA ARG A 109 48.47 -7.70 11.18
C ARG A 109 48.74 -8.61 9.98
N LYS A 110 49.34 -9.79 10.17
CA LYS A 110 49.66 -10.73 9.09
C LYS A 110 48.47 -11.59 8.62
N LYS A 111 47.29 -11.41 9.20
CA LYS A 111 46.08 -12.19 8.92
C LYS A 111 45.01 -11.40 8.16
N VAL A 112 45.39 -10.31 7.49
CA VAL A 112 44.46 -9.48 6.68
C VAL A 112 44.77 -9.55 5.18
N ASP A 113 45.89 -10.14 4.76
CA ASP A 113 46.28 -10.13 3.35
C ASP A 113 46.14 -11.51 2.69
N SER A 114 45.46 -11.53 1.53
CA SER A 114 45.42 -12.57 0.46
C SER A 114 44.23 -13.54 0.33
N LYS A 115 43.03 -13.14 0.75
CA LYS A 115 41.79 -13.57 0.06
C LYS A 115 40.97 -12.37 -0.34
N THR A 116 41.35 -11.74 -1.46
CA THR A 116 40.37 -11.01 -2.26
C THR A 116 39.49 -12.07 -2.93
N ASP A 117 38.61 -12.68 -2.14
CA ASP A 117 37.46 -13.38 -2.69
C ASP A 117 36.84 -12.42 -3.70
N LYS A 118 36.66 -12.85 -4.94
CA LYS A 118 36.00 -12.04 -5.97
C LYS A 118 34.61 -11.71 -5.42
N ILE A 119 34.49 -10.55 -4.79
CA ILE A 119 33.23 -10.05 -4.29
C ILE A 119 32.37 -9.92 -5.52
N ASP A 120 31.36 -10.77 -5.65
CA ASP A 120 30.45 -10.72 -6.77
C ASP A 120 29.69 -9.41 -6.66
N VAL A 121 30.15 -8.42 -7.44
CA VAL A 121 29.61 -7.06 -7.44
C VAL A 121 28.12 -7.09 -7.74
N LYS A 122 27.64 -8.06 -8.55
CA LYS A 122 26.21 -8.23 -8.79
C LYS A 122 25.48 -8.59 -7.49
N LYS A 123 25.99 -9.59 -6.77
CA LYS A 123 25.43 -10.03 -5.48
C LYS A 123 25.45 -8.93 -4.43
N VAL A 124 26.50 -8.10 -4.40
CA VAL A 124 26.58 -6.95 -3.48
C VAL A 124 25.60 -5.83 -3.87
N LEU A 125 25.36 -5.64 -5.16
CA LEU A 125 24.45 -4.61 -5.68
C LEU A 125 22.98 -5.06 -5.75
N GLU A 126 22.66 -6.33 -5.44
CA GLU A 126 21.28 -6.87 -5.47
C GLU A 126 20.27 -6.06 -4.63
N HIS A 127 20.72 -5.46 -3.53
CA HIS A 127 19.88 -4.62 -2.66
C HIS A 127 20.16 -3.11 -2.82
N SER A 128 20.98 -2.72 -3.80
CA SER A 128 21.30 -1.32 -4.03
C SER A 128 20.23 -0.63 -4.88
N VAL A 129 20.09 0.69 -4.70
CA VAL A 129 19.18 1.53 -5.50
C VAL A 129 19.66 1.65 -6.96
N ILE A 130 20.96 1.43 -7.20
CA ILE A 130 21.61 1.59 -8.50
C ILE A 130 21.54 0.25 -9.25
N THR A 131 20.42 -0.01 -9.90
CA THR A 131 20.30 -1.14 -10.83
C THR A 131 20.83 -0.75 -12.22
N PRO A 132 21.24 -1.70 -13.08
CA PRO A 132 21.68 -1.39 -14.45
C PRO A 132 20.62 -0.68 -15.31
N GLU A 133 19.35 -0.77 -14.91
CA GLU A 133 18.23 -0.08 -15.56
C GLU A 133 17.96 1.31 -14.97
N PHE A 134 18.61 1.68 -13.87
CA PHE A 134 18.49 2.98 -13.21
C PHE A 134 18.80 4.14 -14.16
N GLU A 135 19.79 3.97 -15.04
CA GLU A 135 20.16 4.97 -16.05
C GLU A 135 19.06 5.26 -17.08
N LYS A 136 18.13 4.32 -17.28
CA LYS A 136 17.01 4.46 -18.23
C LYS A 136 15.85 5.27 -17.63
N LEU A 137 15.84 5.51 -16.31
CA LEU A 137 14.75 6.21 -15.65
C LEU A 137 14.87 7.72 -15.88
N HIS A 138 13.83 8.33 -16.45
CA HIS A 138 13.77 9.79 -16.65
C HIS A 138 13.76 10.56 -15.31
N VAL A 139 13.27 9.96 -14.23
CA VAL A 139 13.28 10.53 -12.86
C VAL A 139 13.58 9.42 -11.87
N VAL A 140 14.47 9.71 -10.92
CA VAL A 140 14.80 8.80 -9.82
C VAL A 140 13.55 8.58 -8.94
N PRO A 141 13.14 7.33 -8.69
CA PRO A 141 12.05 7.04 -7.78
C PRO A 141 12.33 7.60 -6.38
N PRO A 142 11.34 8.22 -5.72
CA PRO A 142 11.53 8.71 -4.36
C PRO A 142 11.81 7.54 -3.41
N ILE A 143 12.79 7.70 -2.52
CA ILE A 143 13.20 6.70 -1.53
C ILE A 143 12.00 6.35 -0.61
N ASP A 144 11.33 7.38 -0.12
CA ASP A 144 10.12 7.26 0.69
C ASP A 144 8.90 7.81 -0.05
N VAL A 145 7.81 7.05 -0.04
CA VAL A 145 6.52 7.50 -0.58
C VAL A 145 5.72 8.21 0.49
N SER A 146 5.24 9.43 0.17
CA SER A 146 4.34 10.18 1.04
C SER A 146 3.17 9.32 1.53
N GLU A 147 2.80 9.46 2.81
CA GLU A 147 1.66 8.74 3.42
C GLU A 147 0.37 8.88 2.62
N LYS A 148 0.13 10.06 2.02
CA LYS A 148 -1.03 10.30 1.16
C LYS A 148 -1.02 9.39 -0.07
N LYS A 149 0.14 9.21 -0.70
CA LYS A 149 0.32 8.35 -1.87
C LYS A 149 0.14 6.88 -1.51
N LEU A 150 0.69 6.45 -0.37
CA LEU A 150 0.46 5.10 0.19
C LEU A 150 -1.02 4.85 0.47
N LYS A 151 -1.71 5.80 1.09
CA LYS A 151 -3.15 5.69 1.36
C LYS A 151 -3.98 5.58 0.07
N GLN A 152 -3.61 6.32 -0.97
CA GLN A 152 -4.24 6.22 -2.30
C GLN A 152 -3.98 4.88 -2.97
N GLN A 153 -2.74 4.36 -2.92
CA GLN A 153 -2.41 3.02 -3.44
C GLN A 153 -3.24 1.93 -2.74
N ARG A 154 -3.28 1.94 -1.40
CA ARG A 154 -4.12 1.01 -0.61
C ARG A 154 -5.62 1.16 -0.92
N GLN A 155 -6.10 2.36 -1.25
CA GLN A 155 -7.48 2.55 -1.70
C GLN A 155 -7.72 1.95 -3.07
N LYS A 156 -6.80 2.13 -4.02
CA LYS A 156 -6.88 1.52 -5.36
C LYS A 156 -6.89 0.00 -5.24
N GLU A 157 -5.96 -0.58 -4.50
CA GLU A 157 -5.89 -2.03 -4.22
C GLU A 157 -7.19 -2.55 -3.59
N ARG A 158 -7.73 -1.86 -2.58
CA ARG A 158 -9.04 -2.20 -1.99
C ARG A 158 -10.21 -2.01 -2.95
N SER A 159 -10.10 -1.13 -3.93
CA SER A 159 -11.19 -0.88 -4.90
C SER A 159 -11.23 -1.91 -6.03
N LEU A 160 -10.12 -2.63 -6.25
CA LEU A 160 -10.00 -3.72 -7.22
C LEU A 160 -10.75 -4.96 -6.74
N THR A 161 -10.96 -5.11 -5.43
CA THR A 161 -11.45 -6.35 -4.85
C THR A 161 -12.48 -6.07 -3.77
N LYS A 162 -13.55 -6.86 -3.68
CA LYS A 162 -14.60 -6.64 -2.64
C LYS A 162 -14.10 -6.90 -1.21
N GLY A 163 -12.96 -7.56 -1.05
CA GLY A 163 -12.24 -7.78 0.20
C GLY A 163 -12.18 -9.25 0.62
N SER A 164 -11.49 -9.52 1.74
CA SER A 164 -11.28 -10.88 2.27
C SER A 164 -12.58 -11.58 2.69
N LYS A 165 -13.55 -10.83 3.24
CA LYS A 165 -14.88 -11.35 3.59
C LYS A 165 -15.64 -11.96 2.40
N TRP A 166 -15.25 -11.61 1.18
CA TRP A 166 -15.84 -12.12 -0.05
C TRP A 166 -14.77 -12.76 -0.95
N TYR A 167 -13.87 -13.53 -0.33
CA TYR A 167 -12.85 -14.36 -0.96
C TYR A 167 -12.04 -13.67 -2.05
N GLY A 168 -11.87 -12.36 -1.96
CA GLY A 168 -11.13 -11.61 -2.97
C GLY A 168 -11.85 -11.48 -4.33
N LEU A 169 -13.19 -11.38 -4.36
CA LEU A 169 -13.93 -11.19 -5.62
C LEU A 169 -13.47 -9.91 -6.34
N PRO A 170 -12.99 -10.02 -7.60
CA PRO A 170 -12.46 -8.89 -8.35
C PRO A 170 -13.56 -7.95 -8.88
N ALA A 171 -13.18 -6.71 -9.14
CA ALA A 171 -13.93 -5.75 -9.92
C ALA A 171 -13.65 -6.00 -11.41
N THR A 172 -14.45 -6.85 -12.01
CA THR A 172 -14.36 -7.17 -13.44
C THR A 172 -14.74 -5.97 -14.30
N GLU A 173 -14.08 -5.84 -15.45
CA GLU A 173 -14.37 -4.79 -16.42
C GLU A 173 -15.76 -4.99 -17.07
N LEU A 174 -16.47 -3.88 -17.27
CA LEU A 174 -17.79 -3.88 -17.92
C LEU A 174 -17.60 -3.77 -19.43
N THR A 175 -17.29 -4.89 -20.09
CA THR A 175 -17.35 -4.98 -21.55
C THR A 175 -18.81 -4.90 -22.02
N ASP A 176 -19.04 -4.52 -23.29
CA ASP A 176 -20.40 -4.38 -23.81
C ASP A 176 -21.20 -5.69 -23.78
N GLU A 177 -20.54 -6.83 -24.01
CA GLU A 177 -21.15 -8.17 -23.90
C GLU A 177 -21.63 -8.45 -22.48
N VAL A 178 -20.74 -8.23 -21.51
CA VAL A 178 -21.02 -8.44 -20.09
C VAL A 178 -22.12 -7.51 -19.60
N LYS A 179 -22.11 -6.25 -20.07
CA LYS A 179 -23.16 -5.28 -19.75
C LYS A 179 -24.53 -5.76 -20.22
N ARG A 180 -24.63 -6.27 -21.46
CA ARG A 180 -25.88 -6.83 -22.00
C ARG A 180 -26.36 -8.02 -21.17
N ASP A 181 -25.48 -8.93 -20.79
CA ASP A 181 -25.82 -10.08 -19.95
C ASP A 181 -26.36 -9.64 -18.57
N LEU A 182 -25.73 -8.63 -17.95
CA LEU A 182 -26.18 -8.07 -16.67
C LEU A 182 -27.53 -7.35 -16.76
N GLU A 183 -27.78 -6.63 -17.86
CA GLU A 183 -29.07 -5.99 -18.13
C GLU A 183 -30.19 -7.03 -18.33
N VAL A 184 -29.90 -8.13 -19.03
CA VAL A 184 -30.84 -9.25 -19.17
C VAL A 184 -31.18 -9.86 -17.80
N LEU A 185 -30.19 -10.06 -16.94
CA LEU A 185 -30.42 -10.55 -15.57
C LEU A 185 -31.28 -9.58 -14.75
N GLN A 186 -31.09 -8.27 -14.91
CA GLN A 186 -31.94 -7.26 -14.28
C GLN A 186 -33.39 -7.34 -14.79
N MET A 187 -33.59 -7.61 -16.07
CA MET A 187 -34.89 -7.72 -16.72
C MET A 187 -35.49 -9.13 -16.67
N ARG A 188 -34.94 -10.06 -15.88
CA ARG A 188 -35.35 -11.47 -15.82
C ARG A 188 -36.85 -11.71 -15.61
N SER A 189 -37.55 -10.78 -14.94
CA SER A 189 -38.99 -10.86 -14.70
C SER A 189 -39.85 -10.75 -15.96
N VAL A 190 -39.31 -10.24 -17.07
CA VAL A 190 -40.03 -10.03 -18.33
C VAL A 190 -39.66 -11.09 -19.36
N LEU A 191 -38.58 -11.85 -19.15
CA LEU A 191 -38.08 -12.83 -20.12
C LEU A 191 -39.06 -13.98 -20.33
N ASP A 192 -39.58 -14.54 -19.24
CA ASP A 192 -40.54 -15.64 -19.29
C ASP A 192 -41.86 -15.23 -18.61
N PRO A 193 -43.01 -15.24 -19.33
CA PRO A 193 -44.31 -14.92 -18.73
C PRO A 193 -44.78 -15.90 -17.66
N LYS A 194 -44.23 -17.11 -17.59
CA LYS A 194 -44.63 -18.16 -16.62
C LYS A 194 -43.85 -18.10 -15.32
N HIS A 195 -42.68 -17.47 -15.33
CA HIS A 195 -41.79 -17.43 -14.17
C HIS A 195 -41.73 -16.03 -13.55
N PHE A 196 -42.25 -15.92 -12.33
CA PHE A 196 -42.21 -14.67 -11.57
C PHE A 196 -41.06 -14.69 -10.56
N TYR A 197 -40.12 -13.76 -10.75
CA TYR A 197 -39.00 -13.57 -9.84
C TYR A 197 -39.30 -12.50 -8.78
N LYS A 198 -38.56 -12.55 -7.67
CA LYS A 198 -38.48 -11.42 -6.75
C LYS A 198 -37.92 -10.19 -7.46
N LYS A 199 -38.47 -9.02 -7.10
CA LYS A 199 -38.03 -7.72 -7.63
C LYS A 199 -36.54 -7.50 -7.32
N ASN A 200 -35.85 -6.79 -8.21
CA ASN A 200 -34.45 -6.45 -8.00
C ASN A 200 -34.33 -5.27 -7.02
N ASP A 201 -33.44 -5.39 -6.04
CA ASP A 201 -33.18 -4.36 -5.03
C ASP A 201 -32.33 -3.22 -5.60
N LEU A 202 -31.44 -3.55 -6.54
CA LEU A 202 -30.48 -2.61 -7.11
C LEU A 202 -30.91 -2.17 -8.52
N LYS A 203 -31.01 -0.85 -8.71
CA LYS A 203 -31.21 -0.26 -10.05
C LYS A 203 -29.92 -0.22 -10.87
N VAL A 204 -28.77 -0.19 -10.22
CA VAL A 204 -27.45 -0.07 -10.85
C VAL A 204 -26.81 -1.46 -10.99
N LEU A 205 -26.04 -1.64 -12.07
CA LEU A 205 -25.27 -2.87 -12.29
C LEU A 205 -24.23 -3.07 -11.18
N PRO A 206 -24.01 -4.33 -10.75
CA PRO A 206 -23.04 -4.62 -9.70
C PRO A 206 -21.61 -4.31 -10.16
N LYS A 207 -20.79 -3.69 -9.28
CA LYS A 207 -19.38 -3.39 -9.56
C LYS A 207 -18.47 -4.62 -9.50
N TYR A 208 -18.71 -5.51 -8.52
CA TYR A 208 -17.91 -6.71 -8.30
C TYR A 208 -18.75 -7.91 -8.68
N PHE A 209 -18.32 -8.68 -9.68
CA PHE A 209 -19.00 -9.87 -10.15
C PHE A 209 -17.98 -10.82 -10.79
N GLN A 210 -18.40 -12.05 -11.03
CA GLN A 210 -17.62 -13.02 -11.80
C GLN A 210 -18.60 -13.84 -12.62
N ILE A 211 -18.23 -14.13 -13.86
CA ILE A 211 -19.01 -14.96 -14.77
C ILE A 211 -18.44 -16.36 -14.70
N GLY A 212 -19.28 -17.32 -14.30
CA GLY A 212 -18.95 -18.73 -14.21
C GLY A 212 -19.82 -19.55 -15.16
N LYS A 213 -19.39 -20.78 -15.42
CA LYS A 213 -20.15 -21.76 -16.19
C LYS A 213 -20.57 -22.91 -15.28
N VAL A 214 -21.83 -23.32 -15.37
CA VAL A 214 -22.32 -24.50 -14.67
C VAL A 214 -21.66 -25.75 -15.28
N MET A 215 -21.09 -26.59 -14.42
CA MET A 215 -20.49 -27.86 -14.81
C MET A 215 -21.52 -28.97 -14.67
N ASP A 216 -21.59 -29.85 -15.67
CA ASP A 216 -22.54 -30.96 -15.62
C ASP A 216 -22.22 -31.90 -14.46
N SER A 217 -23.26 -32.38 -13.79
CA SER A 217 -23.12 -33.47 -12.82
C SER A 217 -22.86 -34.79 -13.56
N PRO A 218 -21.96 -35.66 -13.07
CA PRO A 218 -21.78 -36.99 -13.63
C PRO A 218 -22.97 -37.93 -13.38
N LEU A 219 -23.90 -37.55 -12.49
CA LEU A 219 -25.03 -38.39 -12.08
C LEU A 219 -26.25 -38.29 -13.01
N ASP A 220 -26.45 -37.14 -13.67
CA ASP A 220 -27.56 -36.96 -14.62
C ASP A 220 -27.02 -36.61 -16.01
N PHE A 221 -27.18 -37.55 -16.94
CA PHE A 221 -26.71 -37.41 -18.31
C PHE A 221 -27.78 -36.88 -19.26
N TYR A 222 -29.06 -37.06 -18.94
CA TYR A 222 -30.13 -36.92 -19.94
C TYR A 222 -30.95 -35.64 -19.79
N ASN A 223 -31.22 -35.18 -18.57
CA ASN A 223 -32.13 -34.05 -18.37
C ASN A 223 -31.36 -32.73 -18.22
N ASP A 224 -30.43 -32.67 -17.27
CA ASP A 224 -29.73 -31.42 -16.95
C ASP A 224 -28.61 -31.09 -17.96
N ARG A 225 -28.13 -32.08 -18.72
CA ARG A 225 -26.94 -31.94 -19.55
C ARG A 225 -27.23 -31.27 -20.90
N ILE A 226 -26.71 -30.07 -21.08
CA ILE A 226 -26.83 -29.34 -22.35
C ILE A 226 -25.80 -29.87 -23.37
N PRO A 227 -26.20 -30.31 -24.58
CA PRO A 227 -25.27 -30.76 -25.62
C PRO A 227 -24.34 -29.64 -26.10
N LYS A 228 -23.14 -29.99 -26.56
CA LYS A 228 -22.09 -29.04 -26.96
C LYS A 228 -22.54 -27.98 -27.99
N LYS A 229 -23.48 -28.34 -28.88
CA LYS A 229 -24.01 -27.44 -29.93
C LYS A 229 -24.87 -26.30 -29.37
N GLN A 230 -25.58 -26.57 -28.27
CA GLN A 230 -26.48 -25.61 -27.63
C GLN A 230 -25.74 -24.69 -26.65
N ARG A 231 -24.60 -25.14 -26.08
CA ARG A 231 -23.75 -24.31 -25.22
C ARG A 231 -23.22 -23.08 -25.98
N LYS A 232 -23.53 -21.87 -25.51
CA LYS A 232 -22.97 -20.63 -26.08
C LYS A 232 -21.95 -20.02 -25.11
N LYS A 233 -21.43 -18.86 -25.51
CA LYS A 233 -20.41 -18.11 -24.74
C LYS A 233 -21.04 -17.15 -23.76
N THR A 234 -22.12 -16.47 -24.16
CA THR A 234 -22.82 -15.45 -23.37
C THR A 234 -24.26 -15.88 -23.09
N LEU A 235 -24.88 -15.30 -22.07
CA LEU A 235 -26.28 -15.59 -21.73
C LEU A 235 -27.23 -15.09 -22.83
N VAL A 236 -26.95 -13.90 -23.37
CA VAL A 236 -27.73 -13.32 -24.47
C VAL A 236 -27.71 -14.22 -25.71
N ASP A 237 -26.55 -14.81 -26.05
CA ASP A 237 -26.46 -15.70 -27.22
C ASP A 237 -27.29 -16.98 -27.04
N GLU A 238 -27.43 -17.48 -25.81
CA GLU A 238 -28.30 -18.64 -25.53
C GLU A 238 -29.76 -18.28 -25.75
N LEU A 239 -30.20 -17.11 -25.28
CA LEU A 239 -31.57 -16.62 -25.50
C LEU A 239 -31.86 -16.37 -26.98
N LEU A 240 -30.92 -15.81 -27.73
CA LEU A 240 -31.08 -15.58 -29.17
C LEU A 240 -31.11 -16.88 -29.97
N ALA A 241 -30.49 -17.95 -29.47
CA ALA A 241 -30.54 -19.27 -30.11
C ALA A 241 -31.89 -19.98 -29.87
N ASP A 242 -32.66 -19.58 -28.86
CA ASP A 242 -33.98 -20.15 -28.58
C ASP A 242 -35.05 -19.57 -29.53
N ALA A 243 -35.64 -20.45 -30.35
CA ALA A 243 -36.65 -20.08 -31.32
C ALA A 243 -37.97 -19.66 -30.66
N GLU A 244 -38.37 -20.31 -29.55
CA GLU A 244 -39.64 -20.02 -28.88
C GLU A 244 -39.61 -18.64 -28.23
N PHE A 245 -38.50 -18.35 -27.54
CA PHE A 245 -38.24 -17.04 -26.96
C PHE A 245 -38.32 -15.92 -28.01
N ASN A 246 -37.66 -16.11 -29.16
CA ASN A 246 -37.69 -15.15 -30.26
C ASN A 246 -39.09 -14.93 -30.83
N GLN A 247 -39.86 -16.01 -31.04
CA GLN A 247 -41.22 -15.92 -31.56
C GLN A 247 -42.13 -15.16 -30.61
N TYR A 248 -42.07 -15.48 -29.31
CA TYR A 248 -42.85 -14.81 -28.28
C TYR A 248 -42.50 -13.31 -28.20
N ASN A 249 -41.22 -12.97 -28.12
CA ASN A 249 -40.76 -11.59 -28.02
C ASN A 249 -41.12 -10.78 -29.26
N LYS A 250 -40.96 -11.35 -30.46
CA LYS A 250 -41.35 -10.68 -31.71
C LYS A 250 -42.85 -10.40 -31.75
N ARG A 251 -43.68 -11.35 -31.31
CA ARG A 251 -45.13 -11.17 -31.22
C ARG A 251 -45.50 -10.06 -30.22
N LYS A 252 -44.96 -10.12 -29.01
CA LYS A 252 -45.24 -9.12 -27.96
C LYS A 252 -44.71 -7.74 -28.30
N TYR A 253 -43.55 -7.65 -28.92
CA TYR A 253 -42.99 -6.39 -29.40
C TYR A 253 -43.91 -5.70 -30.42
N LYS A 254 -44.45 -6.45 -31.40
CA LYS A 254 -45.42 -5.90 -32.37
C LYS A 254 -46.69 -5.40 -31.69
N GLU A 255 -47.26 -6.20 -30.79
CA GLU A 255 -48.45 -5.84 -30.00
C GLU A 255 -48.24 -4.51 -29.26
N ILE A 256 -47.09 -4.37 -28.58
CA ILE A 256 -46.72 -3.16 -27.84
C ILE A 256 -46.52 -1.96 -28.78
N ILE A 257 -45.89 -2.14 -29.95
CA ILE A 257 -45.72 -1.05 -30.93
C ILE A 257 -47.07 -0.57 -31.44
N GLU A 258 -47.95 -1.50 -31.84
CA GLU A 258 -49.28 -1.15 -32.34
C GLU A 258 -50.10 -0.41 -31.28
N GLU A 259 -50.03 -0.85 -30.03
CA GLU A 259 -50.67 -0.17 -28.90
C GLU A 259 -50.09 1.24 -28.67
N LYS A 260 -48.76 1.39 -28.70
CA LYS A 260 -48.07 2.69 -28.58
C LYS A 260 -48.43 3.63 -29.72
N GLN A 261 -48.56 3.13 -30.96
CA GLN A 261 -48.99 3.94 -32.09
C GLN A 261 -50.44 4.43 -31.94
N LYS A 262 -51.34 3.55 -31.50
CA LYS A 262 -52.75 3.90 -31.24
C LYS A 262 -52.88 4.95 -30.14
N THR A 263 -52.15 4.79 -29.03
CA THR A 263 -52.17 5.75 -27.92
C THR A 263 -51.57 7.10 -28.33
N HIS A 264 -50.44 7.10 -29.03
CA HIS A 264 -49.83 8.33 -29.56
C HIS A 264 -50.76 9.07 -30.53
N TYR A 265 -51.42 8.35 -31.46
CA TYR A 265 -52.39 8.95 -32.38
C TYR A 265 -53.60 9.57 -31.66
N LYS A 266 -54.12 8.90 -30.62
CA LYS A 266 -55.21 9.43 -29.78
C LYS A 266 -54.77 10.71 -29.05
N ALA A 267 -53.59 10.70 -28.43
CA ALA A 267 -53.02 11.86 -27.76
C ALA A 267 -52.83 13.04 -28.73
N TRP A 268 -52.28 12.78 -29.92
CA TRP A 268 -52.12 13.79 -30.97
C TRP A 268 -53.46 14.40 -31.41
N ARG A 269 -54.50 13.56 -31.64
CA ARG A 269 -55.84 14.06 -31.97
C ARG A 269 -56.44 14.92 -30.86
N GLN A 270 -56.27 14.52 -29.60
CA GLN A 270 -56.77 15.30 -28.46
C GLN A 270 -56.06 16.66 -28.38
N ALA A 271 -54.73 16.69 -28.49
CA ALA A 271 -53.95 17.92 -28.51
C ALA A 271 -54.38 18.86 -29.65
N LYS A 272 -54.66 18.32 -30.85
CA LYS A 272 -55.16 19.09 -31.99
C LYS A 272 -56.55 19.68 -31.75
N ARG A 273 -57.47 18.94 -31.10
CA ARG A 273 -58.81 19.44 -30.74
C ARG A 273 -58.73 20.57 -29.71
N LEU A 274 -57.84 20.48 -28.72
CA LEU A 274 -57.64 21.54 -27.73
C LEU A 274 -57.07 22.82 -28.35
N LYS A 275 -56.14 22.71 -29.30
CA LYS A 275 -55.58 23.87 -30.03
C LYS A 275 -56.61 24.60 -30.89
N LYS A 276 -57.62 23.91 -31.43
CA LYS A 276 -58.69 24.52 -32.24
C LYS A 276 -59.79 25.23 -31.42
N LYS A 277 -59.80 25.04 -30.09
CA LYS A 277 -60.80 25.63 -29.18
C LYS A 277 -60.33 26.94 -28.51
N LYS A 278 -59.09 27.37 -28.78
CA LYS A 278 -58.61 28.73 -28.52
C LYS A 278 -58.73 29.52 -29.81
#